data_AF-A0A834A7V9-F1
#
_entry.id   AF-A0A834A7V9-F1
#
_cell.length_a   1.000
_cell.length_b   1.000
_cell.length_c   1.000
_cell.angle_alpha   90.00
_cell.angle_beta   90.00
_cell.angle_gamma   90.00
#
_symmetry.space_group_name_H-M   'P 1'
#
loop_
_entity.id
_entity.type
_entity.pdbx_description
1 polymer ?
#
loop_
_entity_poly.entity_id
_entity_poly.type
_entity_poly.pdbx_seq_one_letter_code
_entity_poly.pdbx_strand_id
1 'polypeptide(L)'
;MHKDAWLPRPAFSLTGLSLFLSLVPPGRNMEVTVPTTLNVLNGSDARLACTFNSCYTVNHKQFSLNWTYQECSNCSEEMFLQFRMKIINLKLERFRDRVEFSGNPGKYDVSVTLKNVRIEDEGLYNCYIMNPPDRHRGHGRIHLQVLMEGEGQAEGSRAAVAAVQTPDCSWPVTLHNCSLVALAQGSLGEAVSS
;
A
#
# COMPACT_ATOMS: atom_id res chain seq x y z
N MET A 1 47.19 16.40 76.03
CA MET A 1 47.60 15.02 75.71
C MET A 1 46.59 14.46 74.73
N HIS A 2 47.07 14.18 73.51
CA HIS A 2 46.30 13.70 72.35
C HIS A 2 45.79 12.28 72.59
N LYS A 3 44.57 11.98 72.11
CA LYS A 3 44.13 10.61 71.82
C LYS A 3 43.67 10.58 70.37
N ASP A 4 44.51 9.99 69.54
CA ASP A 4 44.33 9.85 68.11
C ASP A 4 43.15 8.92 67.81
N ALA A 5 42.17 9.44 67.09
CA ALA A 5 41.06 8.68 66.53
C ALA A 5 41.53 7.96 65.27
N TRP A 6 41.82 6.66 65.39
CA TRP A 6 42.05 5.79 64.24
C TRP A 6 40.70 5.27 63.72
N LEU A 7 40.17 5.90 62.68
CA LEU A 7 39.12 5.31 61.83
C LEU A 7 39.77 4.73 60.57
N PRO A 8 39.50 3.47 60.21
CA PRO A 8 39.95 2.94 58.92
C PRO A 8 39.14 3.61 57.81
N ARG A 9 39.84 4.20 56.84
CA ARG A 9 39.22 4.67 55.60
C ARG A 9 38.83 3.44 54.76
N PRO A 10 37.55 3.23 54.41
CA PRO A 10 37.22 2.24 53.41
C PRO A 10 37.62 2.78 52.04
N ALA A 11 38.75 2.31 51.52
CA ALA A 11 39.11 2.45 50.13
C ALA A 11 38.30 1.42 49.32
N PHE A 12 37.13 1.82 48.81
CA PHE A 12 36.41 1.03 47.81
C PHE A 12 36.44 1.75 46.46
N SER A 13 37.31 1.20 45.62
CA SER A 13 37.43 1.27 44.16
C SER A 13 36.29 1.96 43.40
N LEU A 14 36.64 3.04 42.68
CA LEU A 14 35.90 3.55 41.53
C LEU A 14 36.10 2.58 40.35
N THR A 15 35.26 1.55 40.20
CA THR A 15 35.14 0.86 38.91
C THR A 15 33.72 0.34 38.69
N GLY A 16 33.07 0.88 37.65
CA GLY A 16 32.12 0.14 36.83
C GLY A 16 30.68 0.03 37.32
N LEU A 17 29.95 1.15 37.43
CA LEU A 17 28.49 1.06 37.33
C LEU A 17 28.09 1.02 35.85
N SER A 18 27.92 -0.21 35.38
CA SER A 18 27.40 -0.68 34.09
C SER A 18 26.51 0.33 33.35
N LEU A 19 26.97 0.77 32.18
CA LEU A 19 26.11 1.35 31.16
C LEU A 19 25.17 0.24 30.65
N PHE A 20 24.02 0.06 31.28
CA PHE A 20 22.92 -0.66 30.66
C PHE A 20 22.39 0.22 29.52
N LEU A 21 23.05 0.20 28.36
CA LEU A 21 22.43 0.57 27.09
C LEU A 21 21.26 -0.40 26.89
N SER A 22 20.09 -0.02 27.37
CA SER A 22 18.85 -0.73 27.08
C SER A 22 18.75 -0.83 25.57
N LEU A 23 18.84 -2.06 25.04
CA LEU A 23 18.57 -2.37 23.65
C LEU A 23 17.07 -2.18 23.45
N VAL A 24 16.62 -0.93 23.34
CA VAL A 24 15.24 -0.62 22.96
C VAL A 24 15.09 -1.15 21.54
N PRO A 25 14.20 -2.13 21.29
CA PRO A 25 13.93 -2.56 19.94
C PRO A 25 13.55 -1.31 19.13
N PRO A 26 14.08 -1.13 17.91
CA PRO A 26 13.67 0.00 17.08
C PRO A 26 12.14 -0.01 17.02
N GLY A 27 11.54 1.13 17.39
CA GLY A 27 10.09 1.27 17.39
C GLY A 27 9.59 0.93 15.99
N ARG A 28 8.78 -0.13 15.88
CA ARG A 28 8.21 -0.51 14.59
C ARG A 28 7.18 0.55 14.22
N ASN A 29 7.38 1.19 13.07
CA ASN A 29 6.35 2.05 12.50
C ASN A 29 5.05 1.25 12.29
N MET A 30 3.91 1.94 12.33
CA MET A 30 2.63 1.31 12.00
C MET A 30 2.71 0.80 10.56
N GLU A 31 2.40 -0.47 10.37
CA GLU A 31 2.39 -1.10 9.07
C GLU A 31 1.13 -0.67 8.30
N VAL A 32 1.31 -0.19 7.08
CA VAL A 32 0.24 0.28 6.20
C VAL A 32 0.38 -0.44 4.86
N THR A 33 -0.71 -1.05 4.40
CA THR A 33 -0.78 -1.77 3.13
C THR A 33 -1.57 -0.95 2.11
N VAL A 34 -0.88 -0.57 1.02
CA VAL A 34 -1.38 0.19 -0.12
C VAL A 34 -0.78 -0.35 -1.42
N PRO A 35 -1.46 -0.21 -2.57
CA PRO A 35 -0.81 -0.41 -3.86
C PRO A 35 0.21 0.70 -4.11
N THR A 36 1.41 0.36 -4.59
CA THR A 36 2.43 1.36 -4.95
C THR A 36 1.98 2.22 -6.12
N THR A 37 1.47 1.57 -7.16
CA THR A 37 0.88 2.20 -8.34
C THR A 37 -0.51 1.64 -8.56
N LEU A 38 -1.48 2.49 -8.85
CA LEU A 38 -2.85 2.12 -9.16
C LEU A 38 -3.20 2.67 -10.54
N ASN A 39 -3.39 1.77 -11.51
CA ASN A 39 -3.78 2.14 -12.88
C ASN A 39 -5.30 2.11 -13.01
N VAL A 40 -5.89 3.19 -13.48
CA VAL A 40 -7.36 3.34 -13.57
C VAL A 40 -7.73 3.96 -14.91
N LEU A 41 -8.77 3.44 -15.55
CA LEU A 41 -9.26 4.00 -16.82
C LEU A 41 -9.95 5.34 -16.58
N ASN A 42 -9.71 6.30 -17.46
CA ASN A 42 -10.44 7.56 -17.48
C ASN A 42 -11.96 7.32 -17.54
N GLY A 43 -12.72 8.01 -16.68
CA GLY A 43 -14.16 7.86 -16.52
C GLY A 43 -14.62 6.77 -15.55
N SER A 44 -13.72 5.88 -15.10
CA SER A 44 -14.04 4.82 -14.13
C SER A 44 -13.86 5.28 -12.67
N ASP A 45 -14.27 4.45 -11.70
CA ASP A 45 -14.09 4.74 -10.28
C ASP A 45 -12.77 4.14 -9.77
N ALA A 46 -11.97 4.93 -9.03
CA ALA A 46 -10.76 4.46 -8.36
C ALA A 46 -11.02 4.22 -6.88
N ARG A 47 -10.81 2.98 -6.40
CA ARG A 47 -10.71 2.71 -4.96
C ARG A 47 -9.26 2.83 -4.51
N LEU A 48 -8.93 3.93 -3.84
CA LEU A 48 -7.64 4.16 -3.20
C LEU A 48 -7.56 3.33 -1.91
N ALA A 49 -7.20 2.05 -2.08
CA ALA A 49 -7.15 1.09 -1.00
C ALA A 49 -6.01 1.41 -0.02
N CYS A 50 -6.35 1.66 1.26
CA CYS A 50 -5.38 1.86 2.33
C CYS A 50 -5.87 1.15 3.60
N THR A 51 -5.09 0.18 4.06
CA THR A 51 -5.36 -0.59 5.28
C THR A 51 -4.17 -0.48 6.20
N PHE A 52 -4.39 -0.55 7.51
CA PHE A 52 -3.31 -0.49 8.49
C PHE A 52 -3.39 -1.67 9.47
N ASN A 53 -2.27 -1.98 10.11
CA ASN A 53 -2.21 -3.02 11.12
C ASN A 53 -1.95 -2.37 12.49
N SER A 54 -2.71 -2.79 13.50
CA SER A 54 -2.59 -2.29 14.87
C SER A 54 -3.00 -3.37 15.86
N CYS A 55 -2.28 -3.44 16.98
CA CYS A 55 -2.63 -4.30 18.10
C CYS A 55 -3.79 -3.73 18.94
N TYR A 56 -4.21 -2.49 18.69
CA TYR A 56 -5.24 -1.80 19.45
C TYR A 56 -6.50 -1.59 18.61
N THR A 57 -7.66 -1.66 19.25
CA THR A 57 -8.93 -1.31 18.63
C THR A 57 -9.01 0.20 18.38
N VAL A 58 -9.67 0.60 17.30
CA VAL A 58 -9.84 2.01 16.96
C VAL A 58 -10.80 2.71 17.91
N ASN A 59 -10.30 3.72 18.63
CA ASN A 59 -11.12 4.63 19.43
C ASN A 59 -11.42 5.91 18.62
N HIS A 60 -12.67 6.11 18.20
CA HIS A 60 -13.07 7.24 17.34
C HIS A 60 -12.73 8.64 17.91
N LYS A 61 -12.59 8.79 19.23
CA LYS A 61 -12.23 10.08 19.85
C LYS A 61 -10.75 10.42 19.70
N GLN A 62 -9.90 9.41 19.57
CA GLN A 62 -8.44 9.56 19.53
C GLN A 62 -7.85 9.25 18.15
N PHE A 63 -8.53 8.40 17.38
CA PHE A 63 -8.15 8.05 16.03
C PHE A 63 -8.22 9.26 15.10
N SER A 64 -7.20 9.41 14.26
CA SER A 64 -7.21 10.41 13.18
C SER A 64 -6.69 9.82 11.90
N LEU A 65 -7.35 10.17 10.79
CA LEU A 65 -6.96 9.86 9.43
C LEU A 65 -6.87 11.16 8.66
N ASN A 66 -5.82 11.36 7.88
CA ASN A 66 -5.76 12.39 6.86
C ASN A 66 -5.45 11.74 5.51
N TRP A 67 -6.22 12.11 4.50
CA TRP A 67 -5.91 11.84 3.11
C TRP A 67 -5.48 13.13 2.44
N THR A 68 -4.33 13.08 1.76
CA THR A 68 -3.78 14.21 1.02
C THR A 68 -3.48 13.82 -0.42
N TYR A 69 -3.51 14.83 -1.28
CA TYR A 69 -3.14 14.75 -2.69
C TYR A 69 -1.88 15.60 -2.95
N GLN A 70 -1.05 15.14 -3.88
CA GLN A 70 0.15 15.80 -4.36
C GLN A 70 0.25 15.59 -5.86
N GLU A 71 0.37 16.67 -6.63
CA GLU A 71 0.52 16.59 -8.09
C GLU A 71 1.88 16.01 -8.52
N CYS A 72 2.92 16.27 -7.72
CA CYS A 72 4.26 15.75 -7.96
C CYS A 72 4.98 15.44 -6.63
N SER A 73 6.08 14.70 -6.69
CA SER A 73 6.83 14.25 -5.50
C SER A 73 7.34 15.38 -4.60
N ASN A 74 7.59 16.56 -5.15
CA ASN A 74 8.06 17.75 -4.42
C ASN A 74 7.00 18.85 -4.31
N CYS A 75 5.77 18.59 -4.73
CA CYS A 75 4.67 19.54 -4.67
C CYS A 75 4.08 19.60 -3.25
N SER A 76 3.35 20.67 -2.94
CA SER A 76 2.63 20.79 -1.67
C SER A 76 1.54 19.74 -1.53
N GLU A 77 1.31 19.24 -0.32
CA GLU A 77 0.18 18.36 -0.01
C GLU A 77 -1.10 19.16 0.24
N GLU A 78 -2.19 18.74 -0.39
CA GLU A 78 -3.52 19.26 -0.17
C GLU A 78 -4.41 18.21 0.49
N MET A 79 -4.91 18.50 1.69
CA MET A 79 -5.81 17.59 2.39
C MET A 79 -7.21 17.65 1.78
N PHE A 80 -7.74 16.51 1.36
CA PHE A 80 -9.08 16.43 0.77
C PHE A 80 -10.08 15.64 1.63
N LEU A 81 -9.61 14.81 2.56
CA LEU A 81 -10.47 14.09 3.50
C LEU A 81 -9.78 13.91 4.86
N GLN A 82 -10.55 14.07 5.94
CA GLN A 82 -10.09 13.84 7.30
C GLN A 82 -11.11 12.99 8.09
N PHE A 83 -10.62 12.12 8.97
CA PHE A 83 -11.41 11.59 10.07
C PHE A 83 -10.98 12.25 11.38
N ARG A 84 -11.92 12.92 12.04
CA ARG A 84 -11.79 13.39 13.42
C ARG A 84 -13.14 13.24 14.11
N MET A 85 -13.33 12.16 14.88
CA MET A 85 -14.61 11.66 15.40
C MET A 85 -15.65 11.25 14.33
N LYS A 86 -15.63 11.90 13.17
CA LYS A 86 -16.45 11.65 11.99
C LYS A 86 -15.62 11.92 10.74
N ILE A 87 -16.11 11.45 9.60
CA ILE A 87 -15.57 11.82 8.28
C ILE A 87 -15.91 13.28 7.98
N ILE A 88 -14.91 14.01 7.51
CA ILE A 88 -14.97 15.39 7.05
C ILE A 88 -14.36 15.41 5.64
N ASN A 89 -15.21 15.58 4.63
CA ASN A 89 -14.75 15.79 3.25
C ASN A 89 -14.52 17.30 3.05
N LEU A 90 -13.30 17.69 2.68
CA LEU A 90 -12.94 19.10 2.50
C LEU A 90 -13.38 19.65 1.13
N LYS A 91 -13.89 18.80 0.23
CA LYS A 91 -14.39 19.18 -1.10
C LYS A 91 -13.40 20.06 -1.87
N LEU A 92 -12.16 19.58 -1.97
CA LEU A 92 -11.12 20.24 -2.75
C LEU A 92 -11.62 20.46 -4.18
N GLU A 93 -11.46 21.67 -4.73
CA GLU A 93 -12.11 22.09 -5.99
C GLU A 93 -11.83 21.11 -7.15
N ARG A 94 -10.61 20.55 -7.21
CA ARG A 94 -10.21 19.55 -8.21
C ARG A 94 -11.08 18.28 -8.18
N PHE A 95 -11.47 17.85 -6.99
CA PHE A 95 -12.27 16.65 -6.76
C PHE A 95 -13.76 16.96 -6.76
N ARG A 96 -14.15 18.18 -6.43
CA ARG A 96 -15.56 18.59 -6.22
C ARG A 96 -16.22 17.63 -5.22
N ASP A 97 -17.31 16.97 -5.62
CA ASP A 97 -18.05 16.01 -4.82
C ASP A 97 -17.74 14.53 -5.15
N ARG A 98 -16.64 14.25 -5.87
CA ARG A 98 -16.34 12.90 -6.37
C ARG A 98 -15.65 11.98 -5.35
N VAL A 99 -15.24 12.50 -4.20
CA VAL A 99 -14.56 11.70 -3.16
C VAL A 99 -15.57 11.15 -2.15
N GLU A 100 -15.53 9.84 -1.95
CA GLU A 100 -16.35 9.12 -0.98
C GLU A 100 -15.47 8.32 -0.03
N PHE A 101 -15.77 8.36 1.27
CA PHE A 101 -15.15 7.43 2.22
C PHE A 101 -15.73 6.03 2.01
N SER A 102 -14.88 5.04 1.78
CA SER A 102 -15.27 3.67 1.41
C SER A 102 -14.63 2.60 2.31
N GLY A 103 -14.01 3.03 3.41
CA GLY A 103 -13.36 2.17 4.40
C GLY A 103 -14.24 1.92 5.62
N ASN A 104 -13.71 1.12 6.54
CA ASN A 104 -14.23 0.92 7.88
C ASN A 104 -13.06 0.93 8.89
N PRO A 105 -12.85 2.03 9.63
CA PRO A 105 -11.73 2.13 10.56
C PRO A 105 -11.75 1.03 11.63
N GLY A 106 -12.93 0.55 12.04
CA GLY A 106 -13.06 -0.57 12.99
C GLY A 106 -12.56 -1.92 12.44
N LYS A 107 -12.38 -2.03 11.12
CA LYS A 107 -11.73 -3.16 10.42
C LYS A 107 -10.36 -2.78 9.87
N TYR A 108 -9.79 -1.68 10.36
CA TYR A 108 -8.51 -1.14 9.94
C TYR A 108 -8.42 -0.78 8.44
N ASP A 109 -9.56 -0.50 7.81
CA ASP A 109 -9.67 -0.06 6.42
C ASP A 109 -10.02 1.43 6.40
N VAL A 110 -9.16 2.23 5.77
CA VAL A 110 -9.32 3.70 5.65
C VAL A 110 -9.42 4.14 4.19
N SER A 111 -9.83 3.24 3.31
CA SER A 111 -9.90 3.47 1.86
C SER A 111 -10.90 4.55 1.47
N VAL A 112 -10.58 5.28 0.40
CA VAL A 112 -11.49 6.25 -0.24
C VAL A 112 -11.76 5.82 -1.68
N THR A 113 -12.92 6.19 -2.20
CA THR A 113 -13.27 6.01 -3.61
C THR A 113 -13.32 7.37 -4.27
N LEU A 114 -12.59 7.53 -5.38
CA LEU A 114 -12.68 8.69 -6.27
C LEU A 114 -13.53 8.30 -7.47
N LYS A 115 -14.69 8.92 -7.59
CA LYS A 115 -15.67 8.66 -8.65
C LYS A 115 -15.27 9.33 -9.96
N ASN A 116 -15.61 8.70 -11.08
CA ASN A 116 -15.46 9.28 -12.42
C ASN A 116 -14.08 9.97 -12.60
N VAL A 117 -13.02 9.17 -12.48
CA VAL A 117 -11.63 9.60 -12.53
C VAL A 117 -11.32 10.30 -13.83
N ARG A 118 -10.52 11.36 -13.76
CA ARG A 118 -10.09 12.15 -14.91
C ARG A 118 -8.57 12.12 -15.02
N ILE A 119 -8.04 12.43 -16.20
CA ILE A 119 -6.59 12.54 -16.44
C ILE A 119 -5.93 13.49 -15.43
N GLU A 120 -6.60 14.61 -15.13
CA GLU A 120 -6.15 15.60 -14.14
C GLU A 120 -6.05 15.03 -12.71
N ASP A 121 -6.68 13.89 -12.40
CA ASP A 121 -6.60 13.26 -11.08
C ASP A 121 -5.32 12.45 -10.85
N GLU A 122 -4.52 12.21 -11.88
CA GLU A 122 -3.21 11.56 -11.76
C GLU A 122 -2.33 12.27 -10.73
N GLY A 123 -1.64 11.50 -9.89
CA GLY A 123 -0.78 12.04 -8.86
C GLY A 123 -0.59 11.12 -7.66
N LEU A 124 -0.07 11.69 -6.58
CA LEU A 124 0.27 10.98 -5.35
C LEU A 124 -0.82 11.19 -4.30
N TYR A 125 -1.37 10.09 -3.81
CA TYR A 125 -2.37 10.06 -2.75
C TYR A 125 -1.76 9.46 -1.50
N ASN A 126 -1.73 10.24 -0.40
CA ASN A 126 -1.15 9.80 0.86
C ASN A 126 -2.24 9.58 1.91
N CYS A 127 -2.20 8.46 2.62
CA CYS A 127 -3.00 8.21 3.81
C CYS A 127 -2.12 8.25 5.06
N TYR A 128 -2.44 9.13 6.00
CA TYR A 128 -1.76 9.28 7.29
C TYR A 128 -2.68 8.83 8.42
N ILE A 129 -2.23 7.84 9.20
CA ILE A 129 -3.03 7.18 10.23
C ILE A 129 -2.40 7.40 11.60
N MET A 130 -3.22 7.77 12.57
CA MET A 130 -2.86 7.75 13.98
C MET A 130 -3.92 6.95 14.74
N ASN A 131 -3.48 5.90 15.44
CA ASN A 131 -4.34 5.09 16.30
C ASN A 131 -3.75 4.98 17.71
N PRO A 132 -3.86 6.02 18.57
CA PRO A 132 -3.41 5.91 19.96
C PRO A 132 -4.05 4.69 20.64
N PRO A 133 -3.29 3.92 21.46
CA PRO A 133 -1.98 4.26 22.02
C PRO A 133 -0.78 3.89 21.13
N ASP A 134 -0.96 3.52 19.86
CA ASP A 134 0.18 3.38 18.94
C ASP A 134 0.97 4.70 18.90
N ARG A 135 2.28 4.57 19.15
CA ARG A 135 3.20 5.72 19.18
C ARG A 135 3.58 6.18 17.78
N HIS A 136 3.60 5.24 16.84
CA HIS A 136 4.06 5.48 15.48
C HIS A 136 2.89 5.79 14.56
N ARG A 137 3.11 6.76 13.68
CA ARG A 137 2.16 7.12 12.63
C ARG A 137 2.23 6.08 11.52
N GLY A 138 1.09 5.74 10.92
CA GLY A 138 1.03 5.03 9.66
C GLY A 138 1.09 6.01 8.49
N HIS A 139 1.81 5.66 7.43
CA HIS A 139 1.83 6.42 6.18
C HIS A 139 1.82 5.45 5.00
N GLY A 140 0.81 5.56 4.15
CA GLY A 140 0.75 4.90 2.84
C GLY A 140 0.76 5.93 1.73
N ARG A 141 1.42 5.62 0.62
CA ARG A 141 1.48 6.45 -0.59
C ARG A 141 1.09 5.62 -1.81
N ILE A 142 0.14 6.12 -2.58
CA ILE A 142 -0.37 5.51 -3.81
C ILE A 142 -0.06 6.47 -4.96
N HIS A 143 0.57 5.98 -6.03
CA HIS A 143 0.67 6.70 -7.29
C HIS A 143 -0.49 6.28 -8.19
N LEU A 144 -1.48 7.16 -8.39
CA LEU A 144 -2.60 6.92 -9.30
C LEU A 144 -2.17 7.31 -10.71
N GLN A 145 -2.25 6.37 -11.66
CA GLN A 145 -2.03 6.62 -13.09
C GLN A 145 -3.33 6.46 -13.86
N VAL A 146 -3.63 7.41 -14.74
CA VAL A 146 -4.90 7.40 -15.48
C VAL A 146 -4.65 6.98 -16.92
N LEU A 147 -5.26 5.85 -17.29
CA LEU A 147 -5.13 5.25 -18.61
C LEU A 147 -6.22 5.73 -19.55
N MET A 148 -5.84 6.05 -20.78
CA MET A 148 -6.78 6.37 -21.86
C MET A 148 -7.23 5.10 -22.57
N GLU A 149 -8.52 5.01 -22.86
CA GLU A 149 -9.06 3.93 -23.70
C GLU A 149 -8.52 4.12 -25.13
N GLY A 150 -7.52 3.30 -25.52
CA GLY A 150 -6.88 3.37 -26.84
C GLY A 150 -5.38 3.07 -26.85
N GLU A 151 -4.70 3.08 -25.71
CA GLU A 151 -3.24 2.84 -25.64
C GLU A 151 -2.85 1.35 -25.65
N GLY A 152 -3.84 0.44 -25.76
CA GLY A 152 -3.64 -1.01 -25.85
C GLY A 152 -3.66 -1.59 -27.27
N GLN A 153 -3.67 -0.77 -28.33
CA GLN A 153 -3.85 -1.27 -29.70
C GLN A 153 -2.98 -0.55 -30.75
N ALA A 154 -1.74 -0.24 -30.38
CA ALA A 154 -0.71 0.20 -31.33
C ALA A 154 0.50 -0.76 -31.36
N GLU A 155 0.26 -2.07 -31.31
CA GLU A 155 1.26 -3.05 -31.75
C GLU A 155 0.54 -4.31 -32.26
N GLY A 156 0.44 -4.46 -33.58
CA GLY A 156 -0.24 -5.61 -34.19
C GLY A 156 -0.71 -5.33 -35.61
N SER A 157 0.24 -5.38 -36.54
CA SER A 157 0.08 -5.31 -37.99
C SER A 157 -1.20 -5.94 -38.55
N ARG A 158 -1.84 -5.25 -39.49
CA ARG A 158 -2.77 -5.82 -40.48
C ARG A 158 -2.05 -6.93 -41.24
N ALA A 159 -2.25 -8.18 -40.85
CA ALA A 159 -2.00 -9.34 -41.70
C ALA A 159 -3.32 -9.77 -42.33
N ALA A 160 -3.27 -10.02 -43.64
CA ALA A 160 -4.40 -10.31 -44.49
C ALA A 160 -5.22 -11.52 -44.01
N VAL A 161 -6.52 -11.43 -44.30
CA VAL A 161 -7.49 -12.51 -44.22
C VAL A 161 -6.96 -13.75 -44.96
N ALA A 162 -6.71 -14.82 -44.24
CA ALA A 162 -6.69 -16.17 -44.78
C ALA A 162 -7.77 -16.95 -44.03
N ALA A 163 -8.90 -17.20 -44.69
CA ALA A 163 -9.89 -18.14 -44.19
C ALA A 163 -9.26 -19.53 -44.16
N VAL A 164 -8.93 -20.02 -42.97
CA VAL A 164 -8.55 -21.41 -42.75
C VAL A 164 -9.85 -22.19 -42.54
N GLN A 165 -10.13 -23.06 -43.51
CA GLN A 165 -11.21 -24.05 -43.44
C GLN A 165 -11.11 -24.83 -42.13
N THR A 166 -12.19 -24.82 -41.34
CA THR A 166 -12.36 -25.67 -40.15
C THR A 166 -12.52 -27.13 -40.57
N PRO A 167 -11.71 -28.08 -40.05
CA PRO A 167 -12.18 -29.45 -39.92
C PRO A 167 -13.04 -29.54 -38.66
N ASP A 168 -14.30 -29.93 -38.83
CA ASP A 168 -15.24 -30.24 -37.75
C ASP A 168 -14.60 -31.16 -36.71
N CYS A 169 -14.55 -30.69 -35.46
CA CYS A 169 -14.24 -31.51 -34.30
C CYS A 169 -15.44 -31.49 -33.35
N SER A 170 -16.54 -32.10 -33.79
CA SER A 170 -17.60 -32.55 -32.89
C SER A 170 -17.09 -33.73 -32.07
N TRP A 171 -16.63 -33.46 -30.83
CA TRP A 171 -16.40 -34.49 -29.82
C TRP A 171 -17.31 -34.22 -28.60
N PRO A 172 -17.94 -35.26 -28.02
CA PRO A 172 -18.88 -35.10 -26.93
C PRO A 172 -18.16 -34.75 -25.61
N VAL A 173 -18.69 -33.75 -24.92
CA VAL A 173 -18.27 -33.37 -23.57
C VAL A 173 -18.76 -34.44 -22.58
N THR A 174 -17.84 -35.11 -21.89
CA THR A 174 -18.14 -35.74 -20.61
C THR A 174 -17.31 -35.09 -19.52
N LEU A 175 -18.00 -34.36 -18.65
CA LEU A 175 -17.50 -33.86 -17.38
C LEU A 175 -17.04 -35.05 -16.52
N HIS A 176 -15.78 -35.05 -16.08
CA HIS A 176 -15.41 -35.43 -14.72
C HIS A 176 -13.98 -34.97 -14.38
N ASN A 177 -13.94 -34.06 -13.41
CA ASN A 177 -12.96 -33.94 -12.33
C ASN A 177 -11.61 -33.25 -12.55
N CYS A 178 -11.29 -32.42 -11.54
CA CYS A 178 -10.11 -31.58 -11.38
C CYS A 178 -8.81 -32.39 -11.33
N SER A 179 -7.84 -32.06 -12.18
CA SER A 179 -6.42 -31.91 -11.83
C SER A 179 -5.65 -31.34 -13.03
N LEU A 180 -5.13 -30.12 -12.87
CA LEU A 180 -4.13 -29.55 -13.77
C LEU A 180 -2.81 -30.29 -13.56
N VAL A 181 -2.36 -31.01 -14.59
CA VAL A 181 -0.95 -31.38 -14.74
C VAL A 181 -0.57 -31.03 -16.18
N ALA A 182 0.20 -29.96 -16.34
CA ALA A 182 0.86 -29.65 -17.59
C ALA A 182 2.05 -30.62 -17.76
N LEU A 183 1.98 -31.51 -18.75
CA LEU A 183 3.14 -32.28 -19.21
C LEU A 183 3.71 -31.56 -20.44
N ALA A 184 4.84 -30.89 -20.27
CA ALA A 184 5.69 -30.48 -21.38
C ALA A 184 6.55 -31.69 -21.80
N GLN A 185 6.34 -32.21 -23.00
CA GLN A 185 7.26 -33.13 -23.68
C GLN A 185 8.03 -32.35 -24.74
N GLY A 186 9.36 -32.43 -24.69
CA GLY A 186 10.28 -31.69 -25.55
C GLY A 186 10.63 -32.39 -26.87
N SER A 187 11.53 -31.76 -27.63
CA SER A 187 12.41 -32.47 -28.56
C SER A 187 13.74 -31.73 -28.69
N LEU A 188 14.83 -32.40 -28.33
CA LEU A 188 16.18 -32.09 -28.79
C LEU A 188 16.25 -32.31 -30.31
N GLY A 189 16.93 -31.41 -31.02
CA GLY A 189 17.39 -31.62 -32.39
C GLY A 189 18.88 -31.27 -32.47
N GLU A 190 19.73 -32.30 -32.49
CA GLU A 190 21.07 -32.21 -33.08
C GLU A 190 20.93 -32.17 -34.60
N ALA A 191 21.70 -31.32 -35.28
CA ALA A 191 21.96 -31.43 -36.71
C ALA A 191 23.44 -31.12 -37.02
N VAL A 192 23.99 -32.00 -37.85
CA VAL A 192 25.39 -32.27 -38.15
C VAL A 192 26.05 -31.24 -39.09
N SER A 193 27.37 -31.16 -38.96
CA SER A 193 28.37 -30.47 -39.79
C SER A 193 28.23 -30.69 -41.31
N SER A 194 28.54 -29.64 -42.09
CA SER A 194 29.34 -29.67 -43.32
C SER A 194 29.91 -28.28 -43.58
#